data_AF-A0A834WW26-F1
#
_entry.id   AF-A0A834WW26-F1
#
_cell.length_a   1.000
_cell.length_b   1.000
_cell.length_c   1.000
_cell.angle_alpha   90.00
_cell.angle_beta   90.00
_cell.angle_gamma   90.00
#
_symmetry.space_group_name_H-M   'P 1'
#
loop_
_entity.id
_entity.type
_entity.pdbx_description
1 polymer ?
#
loop_
_entity_poly.entity_id
_entity_poly.type
_entity_poly.pdbx_seq_one_letter_code
_entity_poly.pdbx_strand_id
1 'polypeptide(L)'
;MVGLAILMMEPAHARINCDKLKFALFPCLEYVIGINMDPSPECCNGMETLKSSTPTRDDRRVACQCINDAAAHLPIKEDRAKALPQSCGVEVVVVAIVAGLAIMMMEPMQATIDCEKLKLALSPCLQYLTGITTDPSPACCNGLETLKSSTPTQDDRRAACQCLKDAAAQFPIREDRAKALPQSCGIEVGVPISKDIKCSE
;
A
#
# COMPACT_ATOMS: atom_id res chain seq x y z
N MET A 1 28.44 -25.81 29.67
CA MET A 1 28.89 -24.51 29.15
C MET A 1 28.32 -24.35 27.75
N VAL A 2 27.48 -23.32 27.58
CA VAL A 2 27.03 -22.67 26.33
C VAL A 2 26.30 -23.61 25.34
N GLY A 3 24.98 -23.66 25.28
CA GLY A 3 24.04 -22.54 25.28
C GLY A 3 23.81 -22.10 23.83
N LEU A 4 22.76 -22.61 23.20
CA LEU A 4 21.83 -21.80 22.44
C LEU A 4 20.59 -22.66 22.21
N ALA A 5 19.57 -22.39 23.01
CA ALA A 5 18.21 -22.78 22.74
C ALA A 5 17.86 -22.24 21.36
N ILE A 6 17.82 -23.14 20.37
CA ILE A 6 17.12 -22.89 19.12
C ILE A 6 15.65 -22.85 19.55
N LEU A 7 15.19 -21.66 19.91
CA LEU A 7 13.78 -21.34 19.96
C LEU A 7 13.29 -21.45 18.52
N MET A 8 12.96 -22.68 18.12
CA MET A 8 11.89 -22.95 17.18
C MET A 8 10.63 -22.41 17.85
N MET A 9 10.43 -21.09 17.81
CA MET A 9 9.12 -20.53 18.09
C MET A 9 8.21 -21.08 17.00
N GLU A 10 7.21 -21.84 17.42
CA GLU A 10 6.08 -22.26 16.60
C GLU A 10 5.71 -21.19 15.55
N PRO A 11 5.22 -21.59 14.36
CA PRO A 11 4.44 -20.68 13.54
C PRO A 11 3.21 -20.31 14.36
N ALA A 12 3.27 -19.17 15.04
CA ALA A 12 2.16 -18.61 15.77
C ALA A 12 1.02 -18.46 14.76
N HIS A 13 0.00 -19.31 14.89
CA HIS A 13 -1.28 -19.15 14.22
C HIS A 13 -1.67 -17.66 14.36
N ALA A 14 -1.94 -17.00 13.24
CA ALA A 14 -2.24 -15.58 13.20
C ALA A 14 -3.32 -15.25 14.26
N ARG A 15 -2.98 -14.38 15.22
CA ARG A 15 -3.91 -13.94 16.27
C ARG A 15 -5.09 -13.12 15.70
N ILE A 16 -4.90 -12.62 14.48
CA ILE A 16 -5.84 -11.76 13.77
C ILE A 16 -6.61 -12.57 12.73
N ASN A 17 -7.95 -12.46 12.80
CA ASN A 17 -8.86 -12.96 11.80
C ASN A 17 -9.39 -11.79 10.96
N CYS A 18 -9.12 -11.81 9.64
CA CYS A 18 -9.53 -10.74 8.73
C CYS A 18 -11.04 -10.52 8.71
N ASP A 19 -11.86 -11.57 8.81
CA ASP A 19 -13.31 -11.43 8.79
C ASP A 19 -13.80 -10.69 10.04
N LYS A 20 -13.25 -11.04 11.21
CA LYS A 20 -13.57 -10.35 12.47
C LYS A 20 -13.19 -8.86 12.39
N LEU A 21 -12.06 -8.53 11.77
CA LEU A 21 -11.60 -7.16 11.58
C LEU A 21 -12.53 -6.38 10.65
N LYS A 22 -12.93 -7.00 9.53
CA LYS A 22 -13.88 -6.42 8.58
C LYS A 22 -15.22 -6.15 9.25
N PHE A 23 -15.77 -7.12 10.00
CA PHE A 23 -17.01 -6.93 10.74
C PHE A 23 -16.91 -5.82 11.79
N ALA A 24 -15.77 -5.72 12.49
CA ALA A 24 -15.55 -4.65 13.48
C ALA A 24 -15.49 -3.27 12.82
N LEU A 25 -14.89 -3.14 11.64
CA LEU A 25 -14.69 -1.86 10.94
C LEU A 25 -15.81 -1.51 9.95
N PHE A 26 -16.69 -2.45 9.62
CA PHE A 26 -17.83 -2.23 8.72
C PHE A 26 -18.69 -1.01 9.10
N PRO A 27 -19.02 -0.75 10.39
CA PRO A 27 -19.78 0.44 10.78
C PRO A 27 -19.07 1.76 10.48
N CYS A 28 -17.75 1.75 10.29
CA CYS A 28 -16.99 2.96 9.94
C CYS A 28 -17.15 3.36 8.47
N LEU A 29 -17.73 2.49 7.64
CA LEU A 29 -17.81 2.69 6.19
C LEU A 29 -18.46 4.03 5.85
N GLU A 30 -19.59 4.35 6.47
CA GLU A 30 -20.34 5.59 6.21
C GLU A 30 -19.54 6.86 6.53
N TYR A 31 -18.72 6.82 7.58
CA TYR A 31 -17.84 7.92 7.91
C TYR A 31 -16.69 8.04 6.90
N VAL A 32 -16.04 6.94 6.54
CA VAL A 32 -14.85 6.98 5.67
C VAL A 32 -15.20 7.27 4.20
N ILE A 33 -16.38 6.92 3.72
CA ILE A 33 -16.87 7.33 2.38
C ILE A 33 -17.51 8.75 2.43
N GLY A 34 -17.77 9.24 3.63
CA GLY A 34 -18.18 10.61 3.90
C GLY A 34 -19.68 10.89 3.80
N ILE A 35 -20.52 9.87 4.06
CA ILE A 35 -21.97 10.04 4.25
C ILE A 35 -22.23 10.77 5.57
N ASN A 36 -21.56 10.35 6.64
CA ASN A 36 -21.74 10.93 7.97
C ASN A 36 -20.59 11.86 8.35
N MET A 37 -20.91 12.90 9.14
CA MET A 37 -19.92 13.88 9.61
C MET A 37 -19.03 13.28 10.70
N ASP A 38 -19.63 12.51 11.62
CA ASP A 38 -18.99 11.89 12.77
C ASP A 38 -19.10 10.36 12.70
N PRO A 39 -18.13 9.61 13.24
CA PRO A 39 -18.19 8.15 13.28
C PRO A 39 -19.28 7.67 14.27
N SER A 40 -19.95 6.57 13.93
CA SER A 40 -20.94 5.97 14.82
C SER A 40 -20.27 5.37 16.07
N PRO A 41 -21.01 5.18 17.19
CA PRO A 41 -20.47 4.51 18.37
C PRO A 41 -20.01 3.08 18.07
N GLU A 42 -20.70 2.34 17.17
CA GLU A 42 -20.25 1.01 16.77
C GLU A 42 -18.93 1.05 15.99
N CYS A 43 -18.75 2.09 15.16
CA CYS A 43 -17.48 2.29 14.47
C CYS A 43 -16.33 2.49 15.46
N CYS A 44 -16.53 3.30 16.49
CA CYS A 44 -15.50 3.53 17.49
C CYS A 44 -15.21 2.30 18.37
N ASN A 45 -16.22 1.50 18.72
CA ASN A 45 -16.02 0.19 19.35
C ASN A 45 -15.21 -0.76 18.46
N GLY A 46 -15.43 -0.70 17.15
CA GLY A 46 -14.64 -1.40 16.14
C GLY A 46 -13.17 -0.99 16.14
N MET A 47 -12.90 0.31 16.24
CA MET A 47 -11.55 0.86 16.34
C MET A 47 -10.82 0.45 17.63
N GLU A 48 -11.52 0.35 18.76
CA GLU A 48 -10.95 -0.22 20.00
C GLU A 48 -10.62 -1.71 19.85
N THR A 49 -11.48 -2.45 19.15
CA THR A 49 -11.24 -3.86 18.83
C THR A 49 -10.00 -4.02 17.94
N LEU A 50 -9.80 -3.13 16.97
CA LEU A 50 -8.59 -3.08 16.14
C LEU A 50 -7.35 -2.81 17.01
N LYS A 51 -7.40 -1.82 17.91
CA LYS A 51 -6.30 -1.49 18.82
C LYS A 51 -5.91 -2.66 19.73
N SER A 52 -6.89 -3.32 20.35
CA SER A 52 -6.65 -4.46 21.24
C SER A 52 -6.18 -5.72 20.49
N SER A 53 -6.59 -5.89 19.23
CA SER A 53 -6.18 -7.02 18.38
C SER A 53 -4.80 -6.85 17.76
N THR A 54 -4.20 -5.65 17.79
CA THR A 54 -2.93 -5.33 17.12
C THR A 54 -1.78 -4.90 18.07
N PRO A 55 -1.48 -5.66 19.15
CA PRO A 55 -0.46 -5.27 20.11
C PRO A 55 0.96 -5.29 19.51
N THR A 56 1.25 -6.22 18.60
CA THR A 56 2.59 -6.40 18.02
C THR A 56 2.75 -5.77 16.63
N ARG A 57 3.99 -5.66 16.14
CA ARG A 57 4.28 -5.21 14.77
C ARG A 57 3.72 -6.18 13.72
N ASP A 58 3.81 -7.48 13.97
CA ASP A 58 3.31 -8.51 13.04
C ASP A 58 1.77 -8.51 12.98
N ASP A 59 1.10 -8.37 14.14
CA ASP A 59 -0.36 -8.23 14.19
C ASP A 59 -0.83 -7.01 13.39
N ARG A 60 -0.15 -5.86 13.55
CA ARG A 60 -0.45 -4.65 12.75
C ARG A 60 -0.28 -4.91 11.26
N ARG A 61 0.78 -5.62 10.85
CA ARG A 61 1.03 -5.96 9.44
C ARG A 61 -0.10 -6.79 8.85
N VAL A 62 -0.54 -7.84 9.54
CA VAL A 62 -1.65 -8.70 9.10
C VAL A 62 -2.96 -7.92 9.05
N ALA A 63 -3.26 -7.11 10.07
CA ALA A 63 -4.46 -6.27 10.09
C ALA A 63 -4.51 -5.30 8.90
N CYS A 64 -3.38 -4.66 8.56
CA CYS A 64 -3.30 -3.76 7.42
C CYS A 64 -3.58 -4.47 6.09
N GLN A 65 -3.09 -5.69 5.89
CA GLN A 65 -3.39 -6.49 4.71
C GLN A 65 -4.89 -6.76 4.60
N CYS A 66 -5.52 -7.24 5.70
CA CYS A 66 -6.96 -7.49 5.74
C CYS A 66 -7.81 -6.25 5.39
N ILE A 67 -7.39 -5.07 5.89
CA ILE A 67 -8.10 -3.80 5.67
C ILE A 67 -7.94 -3.34 4.23
N ASN A 68 -6.73 -3.44 3.66
CA ASN A 68 -6.48 -3.05 2.26
C ASN A 68 -7.27 -3.90 1.28
N ASP A 69 -7.34 -5.22 1.48
CA ASP A 69 -8.15 -6.11 0.65
C ASP A 69 -9.65 -5.75 0.71
N ALA A 70 -10.15 -5.37 1.89
CA ALA A 70 -11.53 -4.91 2.05
C ALA A 70 -11.78 -3.54 1.41
N ALA A 71 -10.78 -2.66 1.45
CA ALA A 71 -10.82 -1.29 0.96
C ALA A 71 -10.71 -1.18 -0.56
N ALA A 72 -10.18 -2.19 -1.25
CA ALA A 72 -9.83 -2.15 -2.68
C ALA A 72 -10.98 -1.74 -3.62
N HIS A 73 -12.23 -1.95 -3.20
CA HIS A 73 -13.42 -1.66 -4.01
C HIS A 73 -14.29 -0.52 -3.44
N LEU A 74 -13.81 0.18 -2.41
CA LEU A 74 -14.59 1.17 -1.68
C LEU A 74 -14.09 2.60 -1.97
N PRO A 75 -14.98 3.58 -2.15
CA PRO A 75 -14.62 4.98 -2.36
C PRO A 75 -14.22 5.66 -1.04
N ILE A 76 -13.14 5.20 -0.42
CA ILE A 76 -12.66 5.69 0.88
C ILE A 76 -11.98 7.05 0.70
N LYS A 77 -12.40 8.05 1.49
CA LYS A 77 -11.71 9.33 1.62
C LYS A 77 -10.55 9.18 2.60
N GLU A 78 -9.33 9.28 2.07
CA GLU A 78 -8.10 9.08 2.83
C GLU A 78 -8.00 10.02 4.04
N ASP A 79 -8.40 11.29 3.90
CA ASP A 79 -8.38 12.26 5.01
C ASP A 79 -9.27 11.82 6.18
N ARG A 80 -10.42 11.21 5.88
CA ARG A 80 -11.35 10.72 6.92
C ARG A 80 -10.83 9.43 7.52
N ALA A 81 -10.33 8.50 6.71
CA ALA A 81 -9.70 7.29 7.21
C ALA A 81 -8.53 7.59 8.18
N LYS A 82 -7.73 8.62 7.90
CA LYS A 82 -6.65 9.10 8.78
C LYS A 82 -7.17 9.80 10.04
N ALA A 83 -8.26 10.56 9.94
CA ALA A 83 -8.88 11.24 11.09
C ALA A 83 -9.63 10.28 12.02
N LEU A 84 -10.05 9.11 11.54
CA LEU A 84 -10.92 8.17 12.25
C LEU A 84 -10.43 7.78 13.67
N PRO A 85 -9.16 7.42 13.89
CA PRO A 85 -8.67 7.10 15.24
C PRO A 85 -8.82 8.28 16.20
N GLN A 86 -8.49 9.48 15.73
CA GLN A 86 -8.60 10.71 16.52
C GLN A 86 -10.07 11.08 16.80
N SER A 87 -10.95 10.95 15.80
CA SER A 87 -12.39 11.16 15.95
C SER A 87 -13.05 10.17 16.92
N CYS A 88 -12.50 8.97 17.07
CA CYS A 88 -12.95 7.98 18.05
C CYS A 88 -12.24 8.06 19.41
N GLY A 89 -11.37 9.04 19.65
CA GLY A 89 -10.62 9.16 20.91
C GLY A 89 -9.60 8.03 21.13
N VAL A 90 -9.25 7.29 20.07
CA VAL A 90 -8.27 6.21 20.11
C VAL A 90 -6.88 6.84 20.00
N GLU A 91 -6.28 7.16 21.13
CA GLU A 91 -4.89 7.62 21.16
C GLU A 91 -3.97 6.49 20.69
N VAL A 92 -3.39 6.67 19.50
CA VAL A 92 -2.29 5.85 19.00
C VAL A 92 -1.03 6.39 19.63
N VAL A 93 -0.60 5.80 20.75
CA VAL A 93 0.63 6.19 21.43
C VAL A 93 1.79 5.79 20.52
N VAL A 94 2.30 6.76 19.76
CA VAL A 94 3.62 6.68 19.15
C VAL A 94 4.61 6.74 20.30
N VAL A 95 5.13 5.59 20.72
CA VAL A 95 6.04 5.50 21.86
C VAL A 95 7.35 6.20 21.49
N ALA A 96 7.43 7.50 21.78
CA ALA A 96 8.67 8.26 21.76
C ALA A 96 9.40 8.03 23.10
N ILE A 97 10.23 6.99 23.18
CA ILE A 97 11.16 6.84 24.31
C ILE A 97 12.34 7.79 24.07
N VAL A 98 12.34 8.94 24.74
CA VAL A 98 13.53 9.79 24.84
C VAL A 98 14.27 9.45 26.12
N ALA A 99 15.22 8.52 26.03
CA ALA A 99 16.41 8.47 26.86
C ALA A 99 17.50 7.63 26.14
N GLY A 100 18.34 8.33 25.37
CA GLY A 100 19.64 7.82 24.89
C GLY A 100 19.61 6.93 23.63
N LEU A 101 19.88 7.53 22.46
CA LEU A 101 20.43 6.89 21.25
C LEU A 101 19.77 5.57 20.80
N ALA A 102 18.47 5.58 20.57
CA ALA A 102 17.82 4.74 19.55
C ALA A 102 16.42 5.32 19.35
N ILE A 103 16.30 6.24 18.40
CA ILE A 103 14.99 6.69 17.92
C ILE A 103 14.40 5.45 17.24
N MET A 104 13.64 4.64 17.97
CA MET A 104 12.65 3.77 17.35
C MET A 104 11.58 4.72 16.83
N MET A 105 11.87 5.29 15.66
CA MET A 105 10.88 5.84 14.79
C MET A 105 9.79 4.76 14.70
N MET A 106 8.56 5.06 15.12
CA MET A 106 7.50 4.60 14.26
C MET A 106 7.79 5.33 12.98
N GLU A 107 8.46 4.64 12.07
CA GLU A 107 8.41 5.04 10.68
C GLU A 107 6.92 5.34 10.44
N PRO A 108 6.56 6.53 9.88
CA PRO A 108 5.32 6.57 9.12
C PRO A 108 5.37 5.30 8.28
N MET A 109 4.29 4.51 8.19
CA MET A 109 4.27 3.41 7.21
C MET A 109 4.92 4.01 5.98
N GLN A 110 6.17 3.62 5.70
CA GLN A 110 6.82 4.03 4.48
C GLN A 110 5.79 3.56 3.49
N ALA A 111 5.28 4.47 2.66
CA ALA A 111 4.30 4.13 1.66
C ALA A 111 5.00 3.12 0.75
N THR A 112 5.04 1.87 1.19
CA THR A 112 5.55 0.73 0.48
C THR A 112 4.63 0.71 -0.70
N ILE A 113 5.16 1.16 -1.82
CA ILE A 113 4.46 1.26 -3.09
C ILE A 113 3.51 0.08 -3.18
N ASP A 114 2.21 0.39 -3.23
CA ASP A 114 1.17 -0.62 -3.33
C ASP A 114 1.23 -1.16 -4.77
N CYS A 115 1.91 -2.30 -4.92
CA CYS A 115 2.13 -2.91 -6.23
C CYS A 115 0.82 -3.19 -6.97
N GLU A 116 -0.26 -3.53 -6.26
CA GLU A 116 -1.55 -3.82 -6.90
C GLU A 116 -2.21 -2.54 -7.39
N LYS A 117 -2.21 -1.47 -6.60
CA LYS A 117 -2.66 -0.15 -7.08
C LYS A 117 -1.85 0.34 -8.27
N LEU A 118 -0.53 0.14 -8.25
CA LEU A 118 0.36 0.54 -9.33
C LEU A 118 0.09 -0.26 -10.62
N LYS A 119 -0.12 -1.58 -10.51
CA LYS A 119 -0.53 -2.43 -11.62
C LYS A 119 -1.87 -2.00 -12.20
N LEU A 120 -2.86 -1.72 -11.34
CA LEU A 120 -4.17 -1.26 -11.77
C LEU A 120 -4.10 0.07 -12.51
N ALA A 121 -3.32 1.04 -11.99
CA ALA A 121 -3.11 2.33 -12.63
C ALA A 121 -2.47 2.22 -14.02
N LEU A 122 -1.59 1.23 -14.23
CA LEU A 122 -0.89 1.03 -15.51
C LEU A 122 -1.53 -0.03 -16.41
N SER A 123 -2.55 -0.77 -15.95
CA SER A 123 -3.33 -1.69 -16.76
C SER A 123 -3.84 -1.10 -18.09
N PRO A 124 -4.30 0.18 -18.18
CA PRO A 124 -4.67 0.79 -19.47
C PRO A 124 -3.51 0.94 -20.46
N CYS A 125 -2.25 0.85 -20.01
CA CYS A 125 -1.07 0.90 -20.88
C CYS A 125 -0.79 -0.41 -21.61
N LEU A 126 -1.39 -1.52 -21.17
CA LEU A 126 -1.09 -2.84 -21.72
C LEU A 126 -1.33 -2.93 -23.22
N GLN A 127 -2.35 -2.27 -23.75
CA GLN A 127 -2.61 -2.30 -25.20
C GLN A 127 -1.52 -1.61 -26.03
N TYR A 128 -0.97 -0.49 -25.53
CA TYR A 128 0.16 0.16 -26.17
C TYR A 128 1.45 -0.66 -25.98
N LEU A 129 1.69 -1.14 -24.77
CA LEU A 129 2.89 -1.90 -24.40
C LEU A 129 3.00 -3.24 -25.12
N THR A 130 1.88 -3.85 -25.51
CA THR A 130 1.83 -5.08 -26.33
C THR A 130 1.78 -4.78 -27.84
N GLY A 131 1.68 -3.52 -28.23
CA GLY A 131 1.65 -3.08 -29.63
C GLY A 131 0.30 -3.26 -30.32
N ILE A 132 -0.79 -3.43 -29.57
CA ILE A 132 -2.16 -3.43 -30.09
C ILE A 132 -2.53 -2.02 -30.58
N THR A 133 -2.15 -0.99 -29.83
CA THR A 133 -2.35 0.41 -30.23
C THR A 133 -1.04 1.09 -30.60
N THR A 134 -1.12 2.07 -31.50
CA THR A 134 0.04 2.89 -31.90
C THR A 134 0.39 3.93 -30.85
N ASP A 135 -0.60 4.44 -30.14
CA ASP A 135 -0.50 5.55 -29.19
C ASP A 135 -1.05 5.15 -27.81
N PRO A 136 -0.50 5.70 -26.71
CA PRO A 136 -1.02 5.45 -25.38
C PRO A 136 -2.36 6.15 -25.20
N SER A 137 -3.26 5.50 -24.46
CA SER A 137 -4.54 6.11 -24.08
C SER A 137 -4.33 7.22 -23.04
N PRO A 138 -5.24 8.20 -22.94
CA PRO A 138 -5.16 9.21 -21.87
C PRO A 138 -5.19 8.58 -20.47
N ALA A 139 -5.92 7.47 -20.29
CA ALA A 139 -5.93 6.71 -19.05
C ALA A 139 -4.55 6.09 -18.73
N CYS A 140 -3.85 5.60 -19.76
CA CYS A 140 -2.48 5.11 -19.59
C CYS A 140 -1.53 6.23 -19.13
N CYS A 141 -1.59 7.40 -19.76
CA CYS A 141 -0.72 8.51 -19.37
C CYS A 141 -1.04 9.05 -17.96
N ASN A 142 -2.31 9.05 -17.54
CA ASN A 142 -2.69 9.36 -16.17
C ASN A 142 -2.13 8.32 -15.16
N GLY A 143 -2.12 7.04 -15.55
CA GLY A 143 -1.44 5.98 -14.79
C GLY A 143 0.06 6.24 -14.61
N LEU A 144 0.75 6.72 -15.66
CA LEU A 144 2.16 7.12 -15.58
C LEU A 144 2.37 8.34 -14.67
N GLU A 145 1.46 9.30 -14.68
CA GLU A 145 1.51 10.46 -13.80
C GLU A 145 1.35 10.06 -12.33
N THR A 146 0.45 9.10 -12.07
CA THR A 146 0.27 8.49 -10.74
C THR A 146 1.52 7.73 -10.31
N LEU A 147 2.18 6.99 -11.20
CA LEU A 147 3.46 6.35 -10.92
C LEU A 147 4.51 7.39 -10.51
N LYS A 148 4.64 8.48 -11.28
CA LYS A 148 5.59 9.56 -11.00
C LYS A 148 5.35 10.21 -9.63
N SER A 149 4.11 10.55 -9.31
CA SER A 149 3.75 11.20 -8.05
C SER A 149 3.90 10.26 -6.85
N SER A 150 3.74 8.95 -7.08
CA SER A 150 3.88 7.92 -6.05
C SER A 150 5.33 7.53 -5.77
N THR A 151 6.30 7.93 -6.61
CA THR A 151 7.71 7.57 -6.45
C THR A 151 8.66 8.77 -6.26
N PRO A 152 8.46 9.61 -5.23
CA PRO A 152 9.31 10.79 -4.99
C PRO A 152 10.72 10.41 -4.55
N THR A 153 10.90 9.32 -3.79
CA THR A 153 12.21 8.90 -3.27
C THR A 153 12.84 7.77 -4.07
N GLN A 154 14.13 7.52 -3.85
CA GLN A 154 14.84 6.42 -4.50
C GLN A 154 14.32 5.05 -4.07
N ASP A 155 13.96 4.90 -2.79
CA ASP A 155 13.42 3.65 -2.27
C ASP A 155 12.02 3.36 -2.86
N ASP A 156 11.20 4.40 -3.04
CA ASP A 156 9.91 4.28 -3.73
C ASP A 156 10.10 3.85 -5.19
N ARG A 157 11.06 4.45 -5.90
CA ARG A 157 11.38 4.07 -7.29
C ARG A 157 11.84 2.62 -7.41
N ARG A 158 12.65 2.15 -6.47
CA ARG A 158 13.11 0.74 -6.42
C ARG A 158 11.95 -0.21 -6.15
N ALA A 159 11.09 0.11 -5.19
CA ALA A 159 9.92 -0.68 -4.87
C ALA A 159 8.96 -0.77 -6.08
N ALA A 160 8.64 0.37 -6.70
CA ALA A 160 7.83 0.44 -7.90
C ALA A 160 8.44 -0.37 -9.05
N CYS A 161 9.75 -0.25 -9.28
CA CYS A 161 10.44 -1.01 -10.31
C CYS A 161 10.26 -2.53 -10.13
N GLN A 162 10.38 -3.04 -8.90
CA GLN A 162 10.16 -4.47 -8.64
C GLN A 162 8.71 -4.88 -8.96
N CYS A 163 7.73 -4.08 -8.51
CA CYS A 163 6.32 -4.33 -8.83
C CYS A 163 6.07 -4.40 -10.35
N LEU A 164 6.65 -3.45 -11.10
CA LEU A 164 6.48 -3.34 -12.54
C LEU A 164 7.17 -4.47 -13.29
N LYS A 165 8.33 -4.92 -12.80
CA LYS A 165 9.05 -6.06 -13.36
C LYS A 165 8.21 -7.34 -13.28
N ASP A 166 7.64 -7.63 -12.11
CA ASP A 166 6.80 -8.80 -11.90
C ASP A 166 5.49 -8.74 -12.71
N ALA A 167 4.95 -7.53 -12.89
CA ALA A 167 3.78 -7.32 -13.73
C ALA A 167 4.13 -7.50 -15.22
N ALA A 168 5.22 -6.89 -15.68
CA ALA A 168 5.67 -6.95 -17.07
C ALA A 168 6.02 -8.39 -17.51
N ALA A 169 6.52 -9.22 -16.58
CA ALA A 169 6.82 -10.63 -16.85
C ALA A 169 5.59 -11.47 -17.23
N GLN A 170 4.38 -11.03 -16.87
CA GLN A 170 3.13 -11.75 -17.16
C GLN A 170 2.55 -11.45 -18.54
N PHE A 171 3.07 -10.43 -19.24
CA PHE A 171 2.55 -9.97 -20.52
C PHE A 171 3.64 -9.96 -21.58
N PRO A 172 3.29 -10.07 -22.88
CA PRO A 172 4.25 -9.96 -23.97
C PRO A 172 4.63 -8.48 -24.22
N ILE A 173 5.24 -7.83 -23.22
CA ILE A 173 5.64 -6.43 -23.28
C ILE A 173 6.76 -6.25 -24.31
N ARG A 174 6.55 -5.26 -25.18
CA ARG A 174 7.52 -4.78 -26.16
C ARG A 174 8.42 -3.72 -25.55
N GLU A 175 9.71 -4.04 -25.45
CA GLU A 175 10.70 -3.16 -24.81
C GLU A 175 10.88 -1.81 -25.53
N ASP A 176 10.73 -1.78 -26.85
CA ASP A 176 10.75 -0.55 -27.65
C ASP A 176 9.59 0.38 -27.25
N ARG A 177 8.41 -0.19 -27.04
CA ARG A 177 7.22 0.55 -26.60
C ARG A 177 7.35 1.00 -25.16
N ALA A 178 7.82 0.12 -24.27
CA ALA A 178 7.96 0.44 -22.86
C ALA A 178 8.95 1.61 -22.62
N LYS A 179 10.03 1.69 -23.42
CA LYS A 179 10.98 2.82 -23.42
C LYS A 179 10.39 4.11 -24.02
N ALA A 180 9.56 3.99 -25.04
CA ALA A 180 8.93 5.14 -25.70
C ALA A 180 7.76 5.73 -24.89
N LEU A 181 7.11 4.93 -24.04
CA LEU A 181 5.88 5.30 -23.34
C LEU A 181 5.98 6.62 -22.53
N PRO A 182 7.02 6.88 -21.72
CA PRO A 182 7.13 8.14 -20.99
C PRO A 182 7.19 9.35 -21.93
N GLN A 183 7.96 9.25 -23.02
CA GLN A 183 8.05 10.31 -24.03
C GLN A 183 6.73 10.49 -24.80
N SER A 184 6.05 9.40 -25.15
CA SER A 184 4.73 9.45 -25.80
C SER A 184 3.65 10.08 -24.91
N CYS A 185 3.78 9.97 -23.59
CA CYS A 185 2.90 10.64 -22.64
C CYS A 185 3.38 12.05 -22.24
N GLY A 186 4.57 12.49 -22.67
CA GLY A 186 5.16 13.77 -22.25
C GLY A 186 5.55 13.82 -20.77
N ILE A 187 5.79 12.66 -20.14
CA ILE A 187 6.09 12.54 -18.72
C ILE A 187 7.50 12.02 -18.54
N GLU A 188 8.32 12.76 -17.80
CA GLU A 188 9.61 12.27 -17.32
C GLU A 188 9.40 11.45 -16.04
N VAL A 189 9.59 10.13 -16.14
CA VAL A 189 9.43 9.16 -15.05
C VAL A 189 10.79 8.57 -14.71
N GLY A 190 11.20 8.65 -13.44
CA GLY A 190 12.48 8.11 -12.96
C GLY A 190 12.48 6.59 -12.73
N VAL A 191 11.39 5.90 -13.08
CA VAL A 191 11.22 4.45 -12.91
C VAL A 191 11.20 3.79 -14.28
N PRO A 192 12.12 2.87 -14.58
CA PRO A 192 12.11 2.16 -15.84
C PRO A 192 10.95 1.15 -15.91
N ILE A 193 10.18 1.20 -16.99
CA ILE A 193 9.12 0.23 -17.31
C ILE A 193 9.73 -0.78 -18.27
N SER A 194 10.24 -1.91 -17.76
CA SER A 194 10.91 -2.94 -18.57
C SER A 194 10.96 -4.28 -17.82
N LYS A 195 10.85 -5.40 -18.54
CA LYS A 195 10.90 -6.74 -17.94
C LYS A 195 12.33 -7.19 -17.58
N ASP A 196 13.33 -6.64 -18.27
CA ASP A 196 14.74 -7.06 -18.18
C ASP A 196 15.58 -6.13 -17.29
N ILE A 197 14.94 -5.16 -16.63
CA ILE A 197 15.64 -4.16 -15.82
C ILE A 197 16.13 -4.72 -14.48
N LYS A 198 17.29 -4.23 -14.03
CA LYS A 198 17.76 -4.41 -12.65
C LYS A 198 17.33 -3.20 -11.84
N CYS A 199 16.39 -3.40 -10.92
CA CYS A 199 15.82 -2.36 -10.04
C CYS A 199 16.76 -1.92 -8.91
N SER A 200 18.07 -1.87 -9.17
CA SER A 200 19.10 -1.64 -8.16
C SER A 200 19.48 -0.16 -8.00
N GLU A 201 19.01 0.72 -8.88
CA GLU A 201 19.30 2.16 -8.85
C GLU A 201 18.04 2.99 -8.66
#